data_AF-A0A4R9A0M3-F1
#
_entry.id   AF-A0A4R9A0M3-F1
#
_cell.length_a   1.000
_cell.length_b   1.000
_cell.length_c   1.000
_cell.angle_alpha   90.00
_cell.angle_beta   90.00
_cell.angle_gamma   90.00
#
_symmetry.space_group_name_H-M   'P 1'
#
loop_
_entity.id
_entity.type
_entity.pdbx_description
1 polymer ?
#
loop_
_entity_poly.entity_id
_entity_poly.type
_entity_poly.pdbx_seq_one_letter_code
_entity_poly.pdbx_strand_id
1 'polypeptide(L)'
;MKKVTIGLVTALLLSGLTYSPAFAESDSYPGTTSAELVNEEELQIALEDEGISLSDLEATADEISVETTSDLGSGEIVRSTTTLSLEDNNGLFSLTSENAAYSASYSMEIQEMSDSAVAFTMTDLETGESESYADDVGYASVVPVLVLGIPIALEVLKALVVSTGVVILAGVTWIAATSAIDALTKKGSTHQHFRALIFNGKLVLGSGMTLNSAVTWGRGGSNTWSRTQAGAQAVAKGVKNGLTPVGPERDAGGRGKFAHYHPSNRSPAMHAFFGMPN
;
A
#
# COMPACT_ATOMS: atom_id res chain seq x y z
N MET A 1 50.55 15.71 39.56
CA MET A 1 50.85 14.33 39.11
C MET A 1 49.56 13.70 38.62
N LYS A 2 49.64 13.14 37.40
CA LYS A 2 48.83 12.12 36.72
C LYS A 2 47.29 12.07 36.93
N LYS A 3 46.62 12.44 35.83
CA LYS A 3 45.28 12.02 35.41
C LYS A 3 45.15 10.50 35.47
N VAL A 4 44.03 9.99 35.97
CA VAL A 4 43.59 8.60 35.76
C VAL A 4 42.39 8.65 34.84
N THR A 5 42.61 8.20 33.61
CA THR A 5 41.63 7.94 32.58
C THR A 5 40.93 6.63 32.92
N ILE A 6 39.61 6.65 33.12
CA ILE A 6 38.79 5.43 33.09
C ILE A 6 38.18 5.38 31.71
N GLY A 7 38.69 4.44 30.91
CA GLY A 7 38.19 4.11 29.61
C GLY A 7 37.13 3.01 29.65
N LEU A 8 36.48 2.89 28.50
CA LEU A 8 35.68 1.77 28.03
C LEU A 8 34.28 1.62 28.64
N VAL A 9 33.28 2.18 27.95
CA VAL A 9 32.01 1.47 27.76
C VAL A 9 31.76 1.38 26.26
N THR A 10 31.67 0.13 25.85
CA THR A 10 31.51 -0.46 24.53
C THR A 10 30.41 0.23 23.71
N ALA A 11 30.79 0.82 22.58
CA ALA A 11 29.86 1.12 21.50
C ALA A 11 29.45 -0.21 20.88
N LEU A 12 28.25 -0.70 21.20
CA LEU A 12 27.59 -1.70 20.37
C LEU A 12 27.13 -0.99 19.11
N LEU A 13 27.91 -1.16 18.05
CA LEU A 13 27.47 -0.98 16.67
C LEU A 13 26.30 -1.94 16.45
N LEU A 14 25.06 -1.48 16.63
CA LEU A 14 23.95 -2.04 15.89
C LEU A 14 24.22 -1.69 14.43
N SER A 15 24.83 -2.65 13.72
CA SER A 15 24.80 -2.68 12.28
C SER A 15 23.33 -2.71 11.87
N GLY A 16 22.79 -1.52 11.60
CA GLY A 16 21.56 -1.38 10.85
C GLY A 16 21.72 -2.22 9.59
N LEU A 17 21.00 -3.33 9.54
CA LEU A 17 20.67 -3.95 8.27
C LEU A 17 19.79 -2.93 7.57
N THR A 18 20.42 -2.00 6.85
CA THR A 18 19.75 -1.22 5.83
C THR A 18 19.27 -2.25 4.82
N TYR A 19 18.01 -2.65 4.96
CA TYR A 19 17.28 -3.28 3.89
C TYR A 19 17.10 -2.17 2.84
N SER A 20 18.08 -2.04 1.95
CA SER A 20 17.93 -1.29 0.72
C SER A 20 17.38 -2.26 -0.32
N PRO A 21 16.06 -2.32 -0.57
CA PRO A 21 15.63 -2.78 -1.87
C PRO A 21 16.08 -1.71 -2.86
N ALA A 22 17.24 -1.92 -3.46
CA ALA A 22 17.72 -1.15 -4.60
C ALA A 22 16.88 -1.49 -5.85
N PHE A 23 15.62 -1.04 -5.87
CA PHE A 23 14.69 -0.92 -7.00
C PHE A 23 13.55 -0.02 -6.48
N ALA A 24 13.16 1.12 -7.05
CA ALA A 24 13.18 1.58 -8.42
C ALA A 24 12.97 3.12 -8.47
N GLU A 25 13.35 3.69 -9.60
CA GLU A 25 12.91 4.99 -10.13
C GLU A 25 11.40 5.18 -9.89
N SER A 26 11.04 6.34 -9.32
CA SER A 26 9.66 6.79 -9.09
C SER A 26 9.01 7.13 -10.43
N ASP A 27 8.25 6.19 -11.00
CA ASP A 27 7.41 6.45 -12.16
C ASP A 27 5.94 6.26 -11.78
N SER A 28 5.24 7.39 -11.82
CA SER A 28 3.81 7.68 -11.63
C SER A 28 2.85 6.49 -11.55
N TYR A 29 2.05 6.49 -10.48
CA TYR A 29 0.87 5.64 -10.34
C TYR A 29 -0.12 5.88 -11.48
N PRO A 30 -0.94 4.86 -11.83
CA PRO A 30 -2.03 5.05 -12.77
C PRO A 30 -3.01 6.07 -12.21
N GLY A 31 -3.01 7.28 -12.80
CA GLY A 31 -3.89 8.39 -12.42
C GLY A 31 -5.35 7.96 -12.39
N THR A 32 -5.86 7.71 -11.18
CA THR A 32 -7.24 7.32 -10.94
C THR A 32 -8.06 8.58 -10.75
N THR A 33 -9.19 8.70 -11.46
CA THR A 33 -10.10 9.81 -11.18
C THR A 33 -10.68 9.63 -9.78
N SER A 34 -10.51 10.66 -8.95
CA SER A 34 -10.98 10.87 -7.56
C SER A 34 -12.33 10.24 -7.15
N ALA A 35 -13.24 9.98 -8.09
CA ALA A 35 -14.62 9.59 -7.80
C ALA A 35 -14.89 8.10 -7.42
N GLU A 36 -13.90 7.19 -7.47
CA GLU A 36 -14.13 5.76 -7.14
C GLU A 36 -12.95 5.09 -6.40
N LEU A 37 -12.03 5.85 -5.79
CA LEU A 37 -10.92 5.26 -5.03
C LEU A 37 -11.31 4.81 -3.64
N VAL A 38 -12.33 5.42 -3.06
CA VAL A 38 -12.80 5.14 -1.70
C VAL A 38 -14.32 5.00 -1.79
N ASN A 39 -14.85 3.87 -1.35
CA ASN A 39 -16.27 3.72 -1.12
C ASN A 39 -16.61 4.34 0.24
N GLU A 40 -17.11 5.58 0.22
CA GLU A 40 -17.43 6.36 1.42
C GLU A 40 -18.43 5.65 2.34
N GLU A 41 -19.43 4.93 1.78
CA GLU A 41 -20.40 4.17 2.56
C GLU A 41 -19.74 3.00 3.29
N GLU A 42 -18.87 2.24 2.61
CA GLU A 42 -18.10 1.17 3.25
C GLU A 42 -17.10 1.70 4.27
N LEU A 43 -16.47 2.86 4.00
CA LEU A 43 -15.56 3.52 4.94
C LEU A 43 -16.32 3.92 6.21
N GLN A 44 -17.48 4.56 6.06
CA GLN A 44 -18.31 4.98 7.19
C GLN A 44 -18.73 3.76 8.03
N ILE A 45 -19.21 2.68 7.41
CA ILE A 45 -19.61 1.46 8.12
C ILE A 45 -18.41 0.87 8.89
N ALA A 46 -17.24 0.77 8.25
CA ALA A 46 -16.06 0.21 8.88
C ALA A 46 -15.55 1.04 10.07
N LEU A 47 -15.66 2.38 10.00
CA LEU A 47 -15.29 3.27 11.11
C LEU A 47 -16.31 3.17 12.27
N GLU A 48 -17.61 3.11 11.95
CA GLU A 48 -18.69 3.05 12.95
C GLU A 48 -18.62 1.77 13.78
N ASP A 49 -18.23 0.64 13.18
CA ASP A 49 -18.01 -0.63 13.88
C ASP A 49 -16.94 -0.53 14.99
N GLU A 50 -15.98 0.39 14.84
CA GLU A 50 -14.91 0.68 15.80
C GLU A 50 -15.20 1.91 16.69
N GLY A 51 -16.42 2.45 16.64
CA GLY A 51 -16.82 3.63 17.43
C GLY A 51 -16.22 4.94 16.94
N ILE A 52 -15.79 5.00 15.68
CA ILE A 52 -15.23 6.19 15.02
C ILE A 52 -16.26 6.74 14.03
N SER A 53 -16.46 8.06 14.00
CA SER A 53 -17.37 8.72 13.07
C SER A 53 -16.60 9.48 11.99
N LEU A 54 -16.92 9.23 10.72
CA LEU A 54 -16.40 9.97 9.58
C LEU A 54 -16.95 11.41 9.58
N SER A 55 -16.08 12.40 9.43
CA SER A 55 -16.43 13.82 9.38
C SER A 55 -16.21 14.42 8.00
N ASP A 56 -15.11 14.08 7.36
CA ASP A 56 -14.79 14.52 6.00
C ASP A 56 -13.90 13.50 5.29
N LEU A 57 -13.98 13.47 3.96
CA LEU A 57 -13.22 12.58 3.10
C LEU A 57 -12.83 13.31 1.81
N GLU A 58 -11.54 13.43 1.58
CA GLU A 58 -10.98 13.86 0.29
C GLU A 58 -10.11 12.75 -0.28
N ALA A 59 -10.41 12.30 -1.50
CA ALA A 59 -9.64 11.25 -2.16
C ALA A 59 -9.26 11.67 -3.59
N THR A 60 -7.98 11.54 -3.91
CA THR A 60 -7.41 11.80 -5.23
C THR A 60 -6.58 10.59 -5.68
N ALA A 61 -6.04 10.64 -6.90
CA ALA A 61 -5.18 9.58 -7.44
C ALA A 61 -3.95 9.28 -6.55
N ASP A 62 -3.47 10.31 -5.86
CA ASP A 62 -2.16 10.34 -5.23
C ASP A 62 -2.27 10.43 -3.70
N GLU A 63 -3.41 10.90 -3.19
CA GLU A 63 -3.60 11.19 -1.77
C GLU A 63 -5.02 10.84 -1.30
N ILE A 64 -5.13 10.32 -0.07
CA ILE A 64 -6.39 10.14 0.65
C ILE A 64 -6.30 10.88 1.99
N SER A 65 -7.24 11.77 2.27
CA SER A 65 -7.38 12.49 3.53
C SER A 65 -8.71 12.14 4.20
N VAL A 66 -8.66 11.66 5.43
CA VAL A 66 -9.83 11.27 6.23
C VAL A 66 -9.83 12.07 7.52
N GLU A 67 -10.93 12.77 7.78
CA GLU A 67 -11.19 13.40 9.07
C GLU A 67 -12.19 12.57 9.86
N THR A 68 -11.85 12.24 11.10
CA THR A 68 -12.69 11.42 11.98
C THR A 68 -12.85 12.05 13.36
N THR A 69 -13.91 11.63 14.05
CA THR A 69 -14.11 11.88 15.47
C THR A 69 -14.31 10.59 16.23
N SER A 70 -13.80 10.52 17.46
CA SER A 70 -13.94 9.34 18.32
C SER A 70 -14.14 9.76 19.78
N ASP A 71 -14.95 9.01 20.52
CA ASP A 71 -15.02 9.08 21.98
C ASP A 71 -14.25 7.89 22.56
N LEU A 72 -13.14 8.18 23.25
CA LEU A 72 -12.29 7.16 23.86
C LEU A 72 -12.88 6.59 25.19
N GLY A 73 -14.20 6.68 25.35
CA GLY A 73 -14.92 6.21 26.53
C GLY A 73 -14.87 7.16 27.72
N SER A 74 -14.29 8.35 27.56
CA SER A 74 -14.21 9.40 28.58
C SER A 74 -15.31 10.45 28.43
N GLY A 75 -16.11 10.41 27.36
CA GLY A 75 -17.04 11.48 26.98
C GLY A 75 -16.33 12.65 26.28
N GLU A 76 -15.04 12.49 25.99
CA GLU A 76 -14.21 13.47 25.30
C GLU A 76 -14.14 13.15 23.82
N ILE A 77 -14.48 14.12 22.99
CA ILE A 77 -14.40 13.99 21.54
C ILE A 77 -12.98 14.33 21.10
N VAL A 78 -12.30 13.34 20.54
CA VAL A 78 -11.02 13.51 19.86
C VAL A 78 -11.29 13.66 18.37
N ARG A 79 -10.73 14.71 17.76
CA ARG A 79 -10.68 14.85 16.30
C ARG A 79 -9.35 14.34 15.80
N SER A 80 -9.37 13.59 14.71
CA SER A 80 -8.15 13.16 14.03
C SER A 80 -8.24 13.35 12.52
N THR A 81 -7.10 13.66 11.92
CA THR A 81 -6.94 13.75 10.47
C THR A 81 -5.82 12.81 10.04
N THR A 82 -6.13 11.92 9.10
CA THR A 82 -5.18 10.99 8.49
C THR A 82 -5.04 11.34 7.01
N THR A 83 -3.84 11.71 6.58
CA THR A 83 -3.54 11.96 5.17
C THR A 83 -2.51 10.93 4.70
N LEU A 84 -2.80 10.20 3.63
CA LEU A 84 -1.95 9.15 3.07
C LEU A 84 -1.49 9.52 1.67
N SER A 85 -0.18 9.50 1.43
CA SER A 85 0.41 9.50 0.08
C SER A 85 0.45 8.08 -0.46
N LEU A 86 -0.30 7.83 -1.54
CA LEU A 86 -0.29 6.55 -2.24
C LEU A 86 0.98 6.37 -3.08
N GLU A 87 1.67 7.47 -3.39
CA GLU A 87 2.94 7.43 -4.12
C GLU A 87 4.09 6.95 -3.22
N ASP A 88 4.18 7.53 -2.03
CA ASP A 88 5.32 7.34 -1.13
C ASP A 88 5.08 6.29 -0.05
N ASN A 89 3.85 5.81 0.14
CA ASN A 89 3.43 4.94 1.25
C ASN A 89 3.74 5.57 2.62
N ASN A 90 3.66 6.89 2.69
CA ASN A 90 3.79 7.66 3.92
C ASN A 90 2.47 8.37 4.23
N GLY A 91 2.35 8.90 5.44
CA GLY A 91 1.20 9.68 5.81
C GLY A 91 1.50 10.67 6.92
N LEU A 92 0.54 11.55 7.15
CA LEU A 92 0.46 12.41 8.31
C LEU A 92 -0.75 12.00 9.12
N PHE A 93 -0.56 11.94 10.43
CA PHE A 93 -1.63 11.72 11.38
C PHE A 93 -1.62 12.85 12.39
N SER A 94 -2.76 13.49 12.61
CA SER A 94 -2.88 14.50 13.66
C SER A 94 -4.08 14.21 14.53
N LEU A 95 -3.98 14.59 15.80
CA LEU A 95 -5.05 14.45 16.78
C LEU A 95 -5.14 15.73 17.60
N THR A 96 -6.38 16.18 17.84
CA THR A 96 -6.67 17.37 18.63
C THR A 96 -7.84 17.10 19.56
N SER A 97 -7.71 17.53 20.80
CA SER A 97 -8.83 17.64 21.74
C SER A 97 -8.99 19.07 22.24
N GLU A 98 -10.20 19.60 22.11
CA GLU A 98 -10.55 20.92 22.67
C GLU A 98 -10.64 20.90 24.21
N ASN A 99 -10.94 19.75 24.82
CA ASN A 99 -11.22 19.65 26.25
C ASN A 99 -9.96 19.33 27.08
N ALA A 100 -9.05 18.52 26.56
CA ALA A 100 -7.81 18.14 27.25
C ALA A 100 -6.59 18.96 26.83
N ALA A 101 -6.77 19.94 25.94
CA ALA A 101 -5.73 20.86 25.47
C ALA A 101 -4.47 20.13 24.96
N TYR A 102 -4.64 18.99 24.28
CA TYR A 102 -3.56 18.33 23.58
C TYR A 102 -3.78 18.40 22.07
N SER A 103 -2.66 18.57 21.36
CA SER A 103 -2.55 18.51 19.91
C SER A 103 -1.27 17.74 19.63
N ALA A 104 -1.33 16.70 18.82
CA ALA A 104 -0.15 15.97 18.39
C ALA A 104 -0.20 15.73 16.88
N SER A 105 0.97 15.61 16.29
CA SER A 105 1.13 15.36 14.86
C SER A 105 2.28 14.39 14.64
N TYR A 106 2.05 13.45 13.74
CA TYR A 106 2.94 12.34 13.49
C TYR A 106 3.14 12.16 12.00
N SER A 107 4.33 11.75 11.60
CA SER A 107 4.54 11.11 10.30
C SER A 107 4.34 9.61 10.45
N MET A 108 3.73 8.98 9.46
CA MET A 108 3.59 7.53 9.35
C MET A 108 4.37 7.02 8.15
N GLU A 109 5.12 5.95 8.33
CA GLU A 109 5.70 5.15 7.26
C GLU A 109 4.98 3.81 7.23
N ILE A 110 4.26 3.50 6.15
CA ILE A 110 3.41 2.32 6.06
C ILE A 110 4.15 1.21 5.33
N GLN A 111 4.42 0.12 6.04
CA GLN A 111 5.10 -1.05 5.48
C GLN A 111 4.09 -2.06 4.91
N GLU A 112 2.95 -2.24 5.57
CA GLU A 112 1.89 -3.16 5.16
C GLU A 112 0.51 -2.58 5.51
N MET A 113 -0.42 -2.67 4.57
CA MET A 113 -1.82 -2.27 4.74
C MET A 113 -2.67 -3.16 3.84
N SER A 114 -3.28 -4.19 4.43
CA SER A 114 -4.10 -5.19 3.73
C SER A 114 -5.21 -5.73 4.63
N ASP A 115 -6.08 -6.57 4.08
CA ASP A 115 -7.16 -7.24 4.82
C ASP A 115 -6.64 -8.28 5.82
N SER A 116 -5.38 -8.69 5.70
CA SER A 116 -4.75 -9.71 6.55
C SER A 116 -3.70 -9.17 7.52
N ALA A 117 -3.17 -7.98 7.28
CA ALA A 117 -2.08 -7.42 8.07
C ALA A 117 -1.98 -5.89 7.89
N VAL A 118 -1.66 -5.21 8.99
CA VAL A 118 -1.24 -3.80 9.04
C VAL A 118 0.10 -3.70 9.77
N ALA A 119 1.04 -2.96 9.16
CA ALA A 119 2.32 -2.61 9.76
C ALA A 119 2.75 -1.19 9.35
N PHE A 120 3.10 -0.37 10.33
CA PHE A 120 3.57 1.00 10.12
C PHE A 120 4.46 1.48 11.25
N THR A 121 5.25 2.51 10.98
CA THR A 121 6.03 3.24 11.98
C THR A 121 5.51 4.65 12.10
N MET A 122 5.20 5.08 13.31
CA MET A 122 4.72 6.43 13.61
C MET A 122 5.78 7.21 14.36
N THR A 123 6.11 8.40 13.87
CA THR A 123 7.10 9.31 14.48
C THR A 123 6.43 10.60 14.87
N ASP A 124 6.52 10.95 16.16
CA ASP A 124 6.08 12.22 16.69
C ASP A 124 6.91 13.37 16.10
N LEU A 125 6.24 14.34 15.46
CA LEU A 125 6.92 15.42 14.75
C LEU A 125 7.50 16.49 15.69
N GLU A 126 7.07 16.55 16.94
CA GLU A 126 7.60 17.49 17.94
C GLU A 126 8.86 16.92 18.60
N THR A 127 8.82 15.65 19.02
CA THR A 127 9.90 15.02 19.80
C THR A 127 10.88 14.22 18.94
N GLY A 128 10.46 13.77 17.76
CA GLY A 128 11.20 12.84 16.91
C GLY A 128 11.22 11.40 17.42
N GLU A 129 10.44 11.09 18.47
CA GLU A 129 10.31 9.72 18.98
C GLU A 129 9.44 8.87 18.05
N SER A 130 9.87 7.64 17.77
CA SER A 130 9.20 6.72 16.85
C SER A 130 8.77 5.43 17.56
N GLU A 131 7.63 4.88 17.15
CA GLU A 131 7.13 3.57 17.56
C GLU A 131 6.60 2.82 16.33
N SER A 132 6.87 1.52 16.26
CA SER A 132 6.37 0.66 15.18
C SER A 132 5.22 -0.22 15.67
N TYR A 133 4.24 -0.42 14.81
CA TYR A 133 3.15 -1.37 14.97
C TYR A 133 3.21 -2.43 13.88
N ALA A 134 2.96 -3.69 14.26
CA ALA A 134 2.70 -4.79 13.34
C ALA A 134 1.76 -5.80 14.00
N ASP A 135 0.79 -6.34 13.25
CA ASP A 135 -0.23 -7.27 13.77
C ASP A 135 0.36 -8.50 14.49
N ASP A 136 1.53 -8.99 14.07
CA ASP A 136 2.18 -10.19 14.62
C ASP A 136 3.00 -9.92 15.89
N VAL A 137 3.41 -8.66 16.12
CA VAL A 137 4.23 -8.24 17.27
C VAL A 137 3.40 -7.49 18.32
N GLY A 138 2.34 -6.80 17.92
CA GLY A 138 1.62 -5.85 18.77
C GLY A 138 2.46 -4.61 19.10
N TYR A 139 2.11 -3.92 20.18
CA TYR A 139 2.78 -2.69 20.63
C TYR A 139 3.94 -2.98 21.58
N ALA A 140 5.15 -2.50 21.27
CA ALA A 140 6.33 -2.59 22.14
C ALA A 140 6.49 -1.34 23.03
N SER A 141 5.50 -1.09 23.89
CA SER A 141 5.37 0.09 24.77
C SER A 141 6.66 0.74 25.30
N VAL A 142 6.95 2.02 25.01
CA VAL A 142 7.54 2.97 26.00
C VAL A 142 7.35 4.51 25.75
N VAL A 143 6.43 5.01 24.91
CA VAL A 143 6.25 6.48 24.73
C VAL A 143 4.79 6.94 25.00
N PRO A 144 4.50 7.74 26.04
CA PRO A 144 3.13 8.05 26.49
C PRO A 144 2.22 8.76 25.47
N VAL A 145 2.77 9.61 24.60
CA VAL A 145 1.97 10.41 23.63
C VAL A 145 1.62 9.58 22.38
N LEU A 146 2.46 8.61 22.01
CA LEU A 146 2.16 7.66 20.93
C LEU A 146 1.02 6.68 21.33
N VAL A 147 0.70 6.55 22.62
CA VAL A 147 -0.30 5.58 23.13
C VAL A 147 -1.72 5.83 22.60
N LEU A 148 -2.12 7.09 22.38
CA LEU A 148 -3.47 7.40 21.87
C LEU A 148 -3.53 7.43 20.35
N GLY A 149 -2.44 7.82 19.69
CA GLY A 149 -2.46 8.04 18.26
C GLY A 149 -2.50 6.73 17.46
N ILE A 150 -1.75 5.71 17.91
CA ILE A 150 -1.62 4.49 17.11
C ILE A 150 -2.94 3.69 17.02
N PRO A 151 -3.73 3.51 18.10
CA PRO A 151 -5.01 2.82 18.00
C PRO A 151 -5.98 3.49 17.01
N ILE A 152 -6.10 4.82 17.04
CA ILE A 152 -6.99 5.55 16.11
C ILE A 152 -6.47 5.43 14.68
N ALA A 153 -5.18 5.66 14.45
CA ALA A 153 -4.56 5.54 13.13
C ALA A 153 -4.74 4.12 12.55
N LEU A 154 -4.56 3.08 13.38
CA LEU A 154 -4.76 1.69 13.00
C LEU A 154 -6.19 1.43 12.48
N GLU A 155 -7.21 1.86 13.21
CA GLU A 155 -8.59 1.62 12.81
C GLU A 155 -8.96 2.42 11.55
N VAL A 156 -8.43 3.64 11.38
CA VAL A 156 -8.58 4.39 10.12
C VAL A 156 -7.91 3.66 8.95
N LEU A 157 -6.69 3.13 9.12
CA LEU A 157 -5.99 2.37 8.08
C LEU A 157 -6.75 1.09 7.69
N LYS A 158 -7.28 0.34 8.67
CA LYS A 158 -8.11 -0.85 8.41
C LYS A 158 -9.40 -0.49 7.67
N ALA A 159 -10.08 0.58 8.06
CA ALA A 159 -11.29 1.03 7.39
C ALA A 159 -11.01 1.48 5.94
N LEU A 160 -9.84 2.07 5.70
CA LEU A 160 -9.36 2.41 4.35
C LEU A 160 -9.05 1.17 3.50
N VAL A 161 -8.47 0.10 4.06
CA VAL A 161 -8.28 -1.16 3.33
C VAL A 161 -9.60 -1.69 2.78
N VAL A 162 -10.64 -1.69 3.62
CA VAL A 162 -11.95 -2.22 3.26
C VAL A 162 -12.61 -1.39 2.16
N SER A 163 -12.49 -0.06 2.23
CA SER A 163 -13.21 0.86 1.35
C SER A 163 -12.49 1.19 0.03
N THR A 164 -11.17 1.01 -0.07
CA THR A 164 -10.41 1.55 -1.21
C THR A 164 -9.96 0.55 -2.26
N GLY A 165 -9.88 -0.74 -1.90
CA GLY A 165 -9.21 -1.74 -2.72
C GLY A 165 -7.73 -1.44 -2.98
N VAL A 166 -7.15 -0.49 -2.24
CA VAL A 166 -5.71 -0.20 -2.19
C VAL A 166 -5.08 -1.07 -1.12
N VAL A 167 -3.96 -1.70 -1.43
CA VAL A 167 -3.16 -2.46 -0.46
C VAL A 167 -1.70 -2.05 -0.55
N ILE A 168 -1.02 -1.95 0.59
CA ILE A 168 0.43 -1.72 0.65
C ILE A 168 1.07 -3.03 1.08
N LEU A 169 2.02 -3.54 0.28
CA LEU A 169 2.74 -4.77 0.59
C LEU A 169 4.24 -4.51 0.44
N ALA A 170 4.97 -4.70 1.55
CA ALA A 170 6.40 -4.42 1.64
C ALA A 170 6.77 -3.00 1.15
N GLY A 171 5.98 -2.00 1.56
CA GLY A 171 6.18 -0.58 1.18
C GLY A 171 5.92 -0.29 -0.29
N VAL A 172 5.09 -1.09 -0.97
CA VAL A 172 4.67 -0.85 -2.35
C VAL A 172 3.15 -0.81 -2.39
N THR A 173 2.57 0.27 -2.93
CA THR A 173 1.12 0.37 -3.15
C THR A 173 0.69 -0.44 -4.37
N TRP A 174 -0.40 -1.18 -4.20
CA TRP A 174 -1.09 -1.95 -5.21
C TRP A 174 -2.58 -1.59 -5.19
N ILE A 175 -3.21 -1.53 -6.35
CA ILE A 175 -4.62 -1.19 -6.50
C ILE A 175 -5.35 -2.38 -7.11
N ALA A 176 -6.51 -2.74 -6.56
CA ALA A 176 -7.36 -3.77 -7.15
C ALA A 176 -7.56 -3.54 -8.66
N ALA A 177 -7.30 -4.57 -9.47
CA ALA A 177 -7.34 -4.44 -10.92
C ALA A 177 -8.72 -4.00 -11.43
N THR A 178 -9.80 -4.40 -10.76
CA THR A 178 -11.17 -3.97 -11.07
C THR A 178 -11.35 -2.46 -10.97
N SER A 179 -10.71 -1.82 -10.00
CA SER A 179 -10.77 -0.35 -9.82
C SER A 179 -9.76 0.36 -10.72
N ALA A 180 -8.54 -0.19 -10.81
CA ALA A 180 -7.44 0.42 -11.58
C ALA A 180 -7.67 0.41 -13.11
N ILE A 181 -8.27 -0.65 -13.66
CA ILE A 181 -8.40 -0.81 -15.13
C ILE A 181 -9.35 0.25 -15.72
N ASP A 182 -10.40 0.60 -15.00
CA ASP A 182 -11.34 1.64 -15.42
C ASP A 182 -10.65 3.00 -15.54
N ALA A 183 -9.80 3.35 -14.57
CA ALA A 183 -8.96 4.55 -14.65
C ALA A 183 -7.94 4.48 -15.81
N LEU A 184 -7.25 3.34 -15.93
CA LEU A 184 -6.24 3.09 -16.95
C LEU A 184 -6.79 3.09 -18.38
N THR A 185 -8.08 2.81 -18.56
CA THR A 185 -8.75 2.83 -19.86
C THR A 185 -9.33 4.20 -20.19
N LYS A 186 -9.73 5.00 -19.19
CA LYS A 186 -10.38 6.31 -19.36
C LYS A 186 -9.41 7.49 -19.58
N LYS A 187 -8.14 7.45 -19.16
CA LYS A 187 -7.17 8.56 -19.36
C LYS A 187 -5.69 8.15 -19.49
N GLY A 188 -4.95 8.94 -20.29
CA GLY A 188 -3.63 9.55 -20.00
C GLY A 188 -2.38 8.70 -19.75
N SER A 189 -2.48 7.48 -19.21
CA SER A 189 -1.27 6.70 -18.90
C SER A 189 -0.54 6.32 -20.18
N THR A 190 0.74 6.70 -20.26
CA THR A 190 1.65 6.32 -21.35
C THR A 190 2.05 4.85 -21.26
N HIS A 191 2.00 4.27 -20.05
CA HIS A 191 2.37 2.91 -19.78
C HIS A 191 1.34 1.91 -20.35
N GLN A 192 1.87 0.84 -20.94
CA GLN A 192 1.07 -0.24 -21.53
C GLN A 192 1.09 -1.52 -20.69
N HIS A 193 2.01 -1.60 -19.73
CA HIS A 193 2.26 -2.75 -18.88
C HIS A 193 2.39 -2.28 -17.43
N PHE A 194 1.97 -3.13 -16.50
CA PHE A 194 1.90 -2.83 -15.07
C PHE A 194 2.37 -4.05 -14.29
N ARG A 195 2.97 -3.81 -13.12
CA ARG A 195 3.27 -4.90 -12.17
C ARG A 195 1.95 -5.50 -11.72
N ALA A 196 1.92 -6.81 -11.51
CA ALA A 196 0.72 -7.46 -11.00
C ALA A 196 1.05 -8.52 -9.95
N LEU A 197 0.15 -8.66 -8.99
CA LEU A 197 0.21 -9.66 -7.94
C LEU A 197 -1.18 -10.32 -7.79
N ILE A 198 -1.20 -11.60 -7.47
CA ILE A 198 -2.41 -12.27 -7.01
C ILE A 198 -2.34 -12.27 -5.48
N PHE A 199 -3.18 -11.46 -4.85
CA PHE A 199 -3.26 -11.33 -3.39
C PHE A 199 -4.67 -11.69 -2.94
N ASN A 200 -4.79 -12.63 -2.00
CA ASN A 200 -6.07 -13.20 -1.54
C ASN A 200 -7.03 -13.58 -2.68
N GLY A 201 -6.47 -14.16 -3.75
CA GLY A 201 -7.23 -14.61 -4.92
C GLY A 201 -7.71 -13.49 -5.86
N LYS A 202 -7.41 -12.22 -5.55
CA LYS A 202 -7.70 -11.03 -6.35
C LYS A 202 -6.45 -10.56 -7.09
N LEU A 203 -6.63 -9.97 -8.28
CA LEU A 203 -5.54 -9.35 -9.02
C LEU A 203 -5.39 -7.90 -8.56
N VAL A 204 -4.19 -7.52 -8.13
CA VAL A 204 -3.83 -6.14 -7.80
C VAL A 204 -2.71 -5.66 -8.73
N LEU A 205 -2.75 -4.37 -9.10
CA LEU A 205 -1.84 -3.73 -10.04
C LEU A 205 -0.96 -2.72 -9.32
N GLY A 206 0.34 -2.76 -9.58
CA GLY A 206 1.30 -1.77 -9.10
C GLY A 206 1.70 -0.79 -10.21
N SER A 207 2.90 -0.23 -10.06
CA SER A 207 3.45 0.77 -10.97
C SER A 207 3.50 0.34 -12.45
N GLY A 208 3.40 1.35 -13.32
CA GLY A 208 3.55 1.21 -14.76
C GLY A 208 4.97 0.82 -15.16
N MET A 209 5.11 0.15 -16.30
CA MET A 209 6.37 -0.36 -16.81
C MET A 209 6.46 -0.24 -18.33
N THR A 210 7.70 -0.07 -18.82
CA THR A 210 8.01 -0.34 -20.23
C THR A 210 7.90 -1.84 -20.53
N LEU A 211 7.79 -2.20 -21.82
CA LEU A 211 7.80 -3.61 -22.24
C LEU A 211 9.04 -4.36 -21.75
N ASN A 212 10.22 -3.73 -21.83
CA ASN A 212 11.47 -4.36 -21.39
C ASN A 212 11.50 -4.58 -19.88
N SER A 213 11.03 -3.61 -19.09
CA SER A 213 10.91 -3.76 -17.64
C SER A 213 9.92 -4.86 -17.27
N ALA A 214 8.77 -4.93 -17.97
CA ALA A 214 7.77 -5.98 -17.78
C ALA A 214 8.30 -7.38 -18.13
N VAL A 215 9.10 -7.51 -19.20
CA VAL A 215 9.77 -8.77 -19.56
C VAL A 215 10.79 -9.18 -18.50
N THR A 216 11.59 -8.24 -17.99
CA THR A 216 12.57 -8.53 -16.92
C THR A 216 11.88 -8.95 -15.64
N TRP A 217 10.81 -8.26 -15.24
CA TRP A 217 9.95 -8.62 -14.12
C TRP A 217 9.36 -10.03 -14.28
N GLY A 218 8.81 -10.34 -15.45
CA GLY A 218 8.27 -11.66 -15.77
C GLY A 218 9.31 -12.79 -15.78
N ARG A 219 10.57 -12.50 -16.16
CA ARG A 219 11.67 -13.48 -16.06
C ARG A 219 12.01 -13.83 -14.61
N GLY A 220 11.76 -12.93 -13.68
CA GLY A 220 11.83 -13.19 -12.23
C GLY A 220 10.71 -14.10 -11.72
N GLY A 221 9.74 -14.47 -12.57
CA GLY A 221 8.58 -15.28 -12.18
C GLY A 221 7.38 -14.46 -11.71
N SER A 222 7.46 -13.13 -11.79
CA SER A 222 6.41 -12.24 -11.31
C SER A 222 5.35 -11.97 -12.37
N ASN A 223 4.10 -11.73 -11.94
CA ASN A 223 2.99 -11.49 -12.87
C ASN A 223 2.99 -10.06 -13.42
N THR A 224 2.34 -9.87 -14.57
CA THR A 224 2.15 -8.55 -15.20
C THR A 224 0.72 -8.41 -15.67
N TRP A 225 0.24 -7.18 -15.78
CA TRP A 225 -0.99 -6.87 -16.51
C TRP A 225 -0.69 -5.92 -17.66
N SER A 226 -1.36 -6.10 -18.79
CA SER A 226 -1.22 -5.23 -19.98
C SER A 226 -2.58 -4.71 -20.44
N ARG A 227 -2.59 -3.48 -20.95
CA ARG A 227 -3.82 -2.83 -21.46
C ARG A 227 -4.44 -3.57 -22.64
N THR A 228 -3.62 -4.28 -23.41
CA THR A 228 -4.05 -5.00 -24.60
C THR A 228 -3.62 -6.47 -24.55
N GLN A 229 -4.42 -7.32 -25.21
CA GLN A 229 -4.08 -8.73 -25.43
C GLN A 229 -2.71 -8.89 -26.11
N ALA A 230 -2.43 -8.07 -27.13
CA ALA A 230 -1.16 -8.07 -27.84
C ALA A 230 0.01 -7.70 -26.92
N GLY A 231 -0.18 -6.75 -26.00
CA GLY A 231 0.81 -6.37 -25.00
C GLY A 231 1.14 -7.52 -24.05
N ALA A 232 0.12 -8.20 -23.52
CA ALA A 232 0.31 -9.37 -22.67
C ALA A 232 1.04 -10.51 -23.40
N GLN A 233 0.66 -10.77 -24.66
CA GLN A 233 1.35 -11.74 -25.50
C GLN A 233 2.82 -11.36 -25.74
N ALA A 234 3.11 -10.07 -25.96
CA ALA A 234 4.47 -9.57 -26.16
C ALA A 234 5.34 -9.77 -24.91
N VAL A 235 4.81 -9.51 -23.71
CA VAL A 235 5.51 -9.79 -22.45
C VAL A 235 5.81 -11.28 -22.32
N ALA A 236 4.79 -12.14 -22.43
CA ALA A 236 4.96 -13.60 -22.31
C ALA A 236 5.96 -14.17 -23.32
N LYS A 237 5.93 -13.67 -24.57
CA LYS A 237 6.89 -14.00 -25.62
C LYS A 237 8.31 -13.52 -25.29
N GLY A 238 8.46 -12.30 -24.78
CA GLY A 238 9.74 -11.70 -24.42
C GLY A 238 10.44 -12.43 -23.27
N VAL A 239 9.69 -12.91 -22.28
CA VAL A 239 10.22 -13.66 -21.12
C VAL A 239 11.02 -14.88 -21.54
N LYS A 240 10.59 -15.58 -22.60
CA LYS A 240 11.30 -16.73 -23.20
C LYS A 240 11.98 -16.40 -24.52
N ASN A 241 12.54 -15.21 -24.66
CA ASN A 241 13.40 -14.82 -25.79
C ASN A 241 12.74 -15.01 -27.17
N GLY A 242 11.44 -14.73 -27.28
CA GLY A 242 10.73 -14.82 -28.55
C GLY A 242 9.99 -16.13 -28.78
N LEU A 243 10.14 -17.13 -27.91
CA LEU A 243 9.42 -18.40 -28.04
C LEU A 243 7.91 -18.21 -27.90
N THR A 244 7.15 -19.06 -28.59
CA THR A 244 5.69 -18.99 -28.63
C THR A 244 5.09 -19.14 -27.22
N PRO A 245 4.33 -18.15 -26.73
CA PRO A 245 3.63 -18.23 -25.45
C PRO A 245 2.42 -19.16 -25.51
N VAL A 246 1.92 -19.58 -24.35
CA VAL A 246 0.72 -20.40 -24.20
C VAL A 246 -0.47 -19.49 -23.86
N GLY A 247 -1.60 -19.66 -24.54
CA GLY A 247 -2.83 -18.90 -24.31
C GLY A 247 -3.38 -18.13 -25.53
N PRO A 248 -4.35 -17.22 -25.34
CA PRO A 248 -4.82 -16.76 -24.03
C PRO A 248 -5.65 -17.84 -23.33
N GLU A 249 -5.47 -17.97 -22.02
CA GLU A 249 -6.24 -18.87 -21.17
C GLU A 249 -7.04 -18.06 -20.15
N ARG A 250 -8.06 -18.70 -19.58
CA ARG A 250 -8.76 -18.26 -18.38
C ARG A 250 -8.80 -19.46 -17.45
N ASP A 251 -8.50 -19.26 -16.17
CA ASP A 251 -8.56 -20.34 -15.19
C ASP A 251 -9.95 -20.98 -15.14
N ALA A 252 -10.01 -22.30 -14.98
CA ALA A 252 -11.26 -23.05 -14.93
C ALA A 252 -12.15 -22.53 -13.78
N GLY A 253 -13.39 -22.16 -14.08
CA GLY A 253 -14.34 -21.54 -13.13
C GLY A 253 -14.75 -20.09 -13.48
N GLY A 254 -14.06 -19.45 -14.44
CA GLY A 254 -14.55 -18.40 -15.35
C GLY A 254 -15.04 -17.05 -14.80
N ARG A 255 -15.60 -16.97 -13.60
CA ARG A 255 -16.17 -15.73 -13.03
C ARG A 255 -15.13 -15.03 -12.16
N GLY A 256 -14.91 -13.73 -12.40
CA GLY A 256 -13.91 -12.91 -11.72
C GLY A 256 -12.46 -13.17 -12.14
N LYS A 257 -12.21 -14.03 -13.14
CA LYS A 257 -10.85 -14.40 -13.57
C LYS A 257 -10.43 -13.60 -14.80
N PHE A 258 -9.17 -13.18 -14.83
CA PHE A 258 -8.57 -12.43 -15.93
C PHE A 258 -8.04 -13.37 -17.01
N ALA A 259 -8.20 -12.96 -18.27
CA ALA A 259 -7.52 -13.63 -19.38
C ALA A 259 -6.02 -13.37 -19.28
N HIS A 260 -5.21 -14.39 -19.62
CA HIS A 260 -3.76 -14.27 -19.54
C HIS A 260 -3.02 -15.15 -20.53
N TYR A 261 -1.75 -14.82 -20.75
CA TYR A 261 -0.78 -15.69 -21.40
C TYR A 261 0.24 -16.20 -20.39
N HIS A 262 0.77 -17.39 -20.65
CA HIS A 262 2.00 -17.87 -20.03
C HIS A 262 3.17 -17.80 -21.00
N PRO A 263 4.40 -17.64 -20.51
CA PRO A 263 5.58 -17.86 -21.34
C PRO A 263 5.63 -19.29 -21.88
N SER A 264 6.49 -19.53 -22.88
CA SER A 264 6.67 -20.86 -23.48
C SER A 264 6.98 -21.92 -22.41
N ASN A 265 6.34 -23.08 -22.52
CA ASN A 265 6.38 -24.18 -21.54
C ASN A 265 5.89 -23.79 -20.13
N ARG A 266 5.14 -22.69 -19.99
CA ARG A 266 4.64 -22.15 -18.71
C ARG A 266 5.75 -21.89 -17.69
N SER A 267 6.94 -21.54 -18.17
CA SER A 267 8.13 -21.29 -17.36
C SER A 267 8.66 -19.89 -17.65
N PRO A 268 9.04 -19.09 -16.63
CA PRO A 268 8.70 -19.28 -15.23
C PRO A 268 7.17 -19.24 -15.02
N ALA A 269 6.72 -19.67 -13.84
CA ALA A 269 5.31 -19.78 -13.50
C ALA A 269 4.67 -18.39 -13.26
N MET A 270 4.54 -17.61 -14.33
CA MET A 270 3.99 -16.26 -14.34
C MET A 270 2.80 -16.15 -15.30
N HIS A 271 1.96 -15.14 -15.06
CA HIS A 271 0.79 -14.78 -15.86
C HIS A 271 0.94 -13.36 -16.42
N ALA A 272 0.77 -13.23 -17.74
CA ALA A 272 0.66 -11.95 -18.43
C ALA A 272 -0.82 -11.68 -18.67
N PHE A 273 -1.46 -11.01 -17.71
CA PHE A 273 -2.89 -10.71 -17.71
C PHE A 273 -3.22 -9.58 -18.70
N PHE A 274 -4.48 -9.55 -19.15
CA PHE A 274 -5.03 -8.43 -19.91
C PHE A 274 -6.56 -8.35 -19.79
N GLY A 275 -7.08 -7.17 -20.12
CA GLY A 275 -8.53 -6.92 -20.16
C GLY A 275 -9.20 -6.97 -18.80
N MET A 276 -10.54 -7.02 -18.82
CA MET A 276 -11.39 -7.10 -17.63
C MET A 276 -11.64 -8.56 -17.19
N PRO A 277 -11.93 -8.78 -15.90
CA PRO A 277 -12.40 -10.08 -15.45
C PRO A 277 -13.76 -10.39 -16.10
N ASN A 278 -14.06 -11.68 -16.28
CA ASN A 278 -15.33 -12.15 -16.85
C ASN A 278 -16.42 -12.35 -15.79
#